data_AF-N9VFA4-F1
#
_entry.id   AF-N9VFA4-F1
#
_cell.length_a   1.000
_cell.length_b   1.000
_cell.length_c   1.000
_cell.angle_alpha   90.00
_cell.angle_beta   90.00
_cell.angle_gamma   90.00
#
_symmetry.space_group_name_H-M   'P 1'
#
loop_
_entity.id
_entity.type
_entity.pdbx_description
1 polymer ?
#
loop_
_entity_poly.entity_id
_entity_poly.type
_entity_poly.pdbx_seq_one_letter_code
_entity_poly.pdbx_strand_id
1 'polypeptide(L)'
;MLYFHHHAKRKKSNNVEPISDALIALEKDLEPHDLLPTIMMYVLSRAHGLWTLDTDFDHNDHNKCQEAERRLKTKAFQLGEEFAVSSHKFDELGPNLFSNDYMPYRAAFGGGLAKGEEDLYFAWLKLVEYLDLQPAGHKNLSVFEGFIEETDRIEPALAKALLDQCAQHPQLRHGLVDLHPRRSFTETDLDRCMNIMDDSDIHPSMYESILWRDEYGDLSRGRVLDLAMRLLSKPGGSDVVLRALSMRLHGEEGTADKLGPDFRQIGLKAARLSLPKDHCDSYGGDGYNMECVINAALRFDGNEPEKQEWLDAIFAVVDLHYGYVHSYESAIETTAALMPEAFLNRVFEGTEEQQERRQFFICNRDLRFSPLAHINMDFLISWCCARNEPRVWVAIAASINLWEKDDDIEGLRMSELSLRLLESSPDPAIVLEIFAERVTPSSWSGSQAKVMQSRAEAIHKLVEHERADISTAAQTVSANLVQLIERQKEREQREDMEQEQRFE
;
A
#
# COMPACT_ATOMS: atom_id res chain seq x y z
N MET A 1 3.87 -31.51 -12.11
CA MET A 1 2.76 -32.14 -12.87
C MET A 1 1.61 -31.13 -13.04
N LEU A 2 1.92 -29.94 -13.56
CA LEU A 2 1.07 -28.73 -13.45
C LEU A 2 0.85 -27.99 -14.78
N TYR A 3 1.34 -28.53 -15.89
CA TYR A 3 1.34 -27.86 -17.19
C TYR A 3 0.29 -28.38 -18.18
N PHE A 4 -0.35 -29.52 -17.90
CA PHE A 4 -1.18 -30.21 -18.90
C PHE A 4 -2.67 -29.83 -18.89
N HIS A 5 -3.23 -29.43 -17.75
CA HIS A 5 -4.63 -29.01 -17.69
C HIS A 5 -4.90 -27.62 -18.33
N HIS A 6 -3.85 -26.80 -18.51
CA HIS A 6 -4.01 -25.41 -18.96
C HIS A 6 -4.23 -25.26 -20.48
N HIS A 7 -3.97 -26.32 -21.27
CA HIS A 7 -4.02 -26.26 -22.74
C HIS A 7 -5.33 -26.77 -23.36
N ALA A 8 -6.21 -27.42 -22.60
CA ALA A 8 -7.41 -28.06 -23.17
C ALA A 8 -8.58 -27.09 -23.45
N LYS A 9 -8.63 -25.89 -22.85
CA LYS A 9 -9.79 -24.97 -23.00
C LYS A 9 -9.52 -23.64 -23.68
N ARG A 10 -8.28 -23.37 -24.09
CA ARG A 10 -7.96 -22.26 -25.00
C ARG A 10 -7.49 -22.80 -26.35
N LYS A 11 -8.45 -23.28 -27.15
CA LYS A 11 -8.52 -23.07 -28.61
C LYS A 11 -9.70 -23.84 -29.17
N LYS A 12 -10.73 -23.10 -29.59
CA LYS A 12 -11.53 -23.50 -30.75
C LYS A 12 -10.60 -23.43 -31.98
N SER A 13 -9.78 -24.45 -32.18
CA SER A 13 -9.17 -24.75 -33.46
C SER A 13 -8.95 -26.25 -33.54
N ASN A 14 -9.57 -26.87 -34.55
CA ASN A 14 -9.48 -28.29 -34.86
C ASN A 14 -8.04 -28.82 -34.77
N ASN A 15 -7.90 -30.03 -34.23
CA ASN A 15 -6.70 -30.83 -33.90
C ASN A 15 -6.17 -30.67 -32.47
N VAL A 16 -6.80 -31.38 -31.54
CA VAL A 16 -6.13 -31.91 -30.34
C VAL A 16 -6.23 -33.42 -30.46
N GLU A 17 -5.10 -34.13 -30.49
CA GLU A 17 -5.09 -35.60 -30.45
C GLU A 17 -5.85 -36.08 -29.20
N PRO A 18 -6.69 -37.13 -29.31
CA PRO A 18 -7.35 -37.70 -28.14
C PRO A 18 -6.28 -38.14 -27.13
N ILE A 19 -6.52 -37.81 -25.85
CA ILE A 19 -5.65 -38.24 -24.75
C ILE A 19 -5.53 -39.76 -24.83
N SER A 20 -4.32 -40.27 -24.93
CA SER A 20 -4.06 -41.72 -25.02
C SER A 20 -4.68 -42.44 -23.83
N ASP A 21 -5.33 -43.58 -24.05
CA ASP A 21 -5.88 -44.44 -22.99
C ASP A 21 -4.83 -44.78 -21.90
N ALA A 22 -3.54 -44.79 -22.28
CA ALA A 22 -2.43 -44.97 -21.35
C ALA A 22 -2.26 -43.81 -20.35
N LEU A 23 -2.57 -42.57 -20.75
CA LEU A 23 -2.53 -41.40 -19.87
C LEU A 23 -3.74 -41.36 -18.94
N ILE A 24 -4.92 -41.77 -19.41
CA ILE A 24 -6.13 -41.90 -18.58
C ILE A 24 -5.97 -43.02 -17.55
N ALA A 25 -5.38 -44.15 -17.97
CA ALA A 25 -5.03 -45.24 -17.05
C ALA A 25 -3.98 -44.79 -16.02
N LEU A 26 -2.96 -44.04 -16.43
CA LEU A 26 -1.94 -43.52 -15.54
C LEU A 26 -2.51 -42.47 -14.56
N GLU A 27 -3.43 -41.61 -15.00
CA GLU A 27 -4.13 -40.65 -14.13
C GLU A 27 -4.95 -41.37 -13.05
N LYS A 28 -5.68 -42.41 -13.44
CA LYS A 28 -6.45 -43.25 -12.50
C LYS A 28 -5.53 -44.03 -11.54
N ASP A 29 -4.39 -44.53 -12.01
CA ASP A 29 -3.42 -45.26 -11.18
C ASP A 29 -2.65 -44.33 -10.22
N LEU A 30 -2.51 -43.04 -10.54
CA LEU A 30 -1.85 -42.03 -9.71
C LEU A 30 -2.81 -41.31 -8.75
N GLU A 31 -4.13 -41.51 -8.89
CA GLU A 31 -5.11 -40.94 -7.98
C GLU A 31 -4.92 -41.53 -6.57
N PRO A 32 -4.85 -40.70 -5.51
CA PRO A 32 -4.66 -41.21 -4.16
C PRO A 32 -5.94 -41.89 -3.66
N HIS A 33 -5.88 -43.21 -3.51
CA HIS A 33 -6.98 -44.03 -2.98
C HIS A 33 -6.88 -44.25 -1.46
N ASP A 34 -5.68 -44.12 -0.89
CA ASP A 34 -5.43 -44.26 0.54
C ASP A 34 -5.58 -42.90 1.25
N LEU A 35 -6.10 -42.94 2.48
CA LEU A 35 -6.44 -41.75 3.29
C LEU A 35 -5.30 -40.71 3.39
N LEU A 36 -4.08 -41.16 3.70
CA LEU A 36 -2.92 -40.28 3.85
C LEU A 36 -2.53 -39.57 2.53
N PRO A 37 -2.30 -40.28 1.41
CA PRO A 37 -2.12 -39.65 0.10
C PRO A 37 -3.24 -38.66 -0.28
N THR A 38 -4.50 -38.97 0.05
CA THR A 38 -5.63 -38.07 -0.25
C THR A 38 -5.55 -36.80 0.59
N ILE A 39 -5.24 -36.89 1.89
CA ILE A 39 -5.02 -35.72 2.76
C ILE A 39 -3.84 -34.89 2.24
N MET A 40 -2.73 -35.54 1.87
CA MET A 40 -1.55 -34.84 1.34
C MET A 40 -1.88 -34.05 0.07
N MET A 41 -2.71 -34.61 -0.82
CA MET A 41 -3.13 -33.94 -2.06
C MET A 41 -4.15 -32.83 -1.81
N TYR A 42 -5.21 -33.08 -1.04
CA TYR A 42 -6.33 -32.14 -0.92
C TYR A 42 -6.13 -31.06 0.15
N VAL A 43 -5.39 -31.37 1.22
CA VAL A 43 -5.25 -30.48 2.39
C VAL A 43 -3.84 -29.89 2.48
N LEU A 44 -2.81 -30.69 2.18
CA LEU A 44 -1.40 -30.35 2.48
C LEU A 44 -0.53 -30.13 1.23
N SER A 45 -1.14 -29.94 0.06
CA SER A 45 -0.43 -29.63 -1.18
C SER A 45 -0.50 -28.14 -1.50
N ARG A 46 0.55 -27.61 -2.16
CA ARG A 46 0.54 -26.25 -2.68
C ARG A 46 -0.50 -26.17 -3.80
N ALA A 47 -1.60 -25.48 -3.55
CA ALA A 47 -2.66 -25.34 -4.53
C ALA A 47 -2.21 -24.41 -5.68
N HIS A 48 -1.99 -24.96 -6.87
CA HIS A 48 -1.89 -24.18 -8.10
C HIS A 48 -3.27 -24.15 -8.77
N GLY A 49 -4.11 -23.22 -8.31
CA GLY A 49 -5.49 -23.05 -8.79
C GLY A 49 -6.49 -23.89 -8.00
N LEU A 50 -7.34 -23.20 -7.24
CA LEU A 50 -8.32 -23.72 -6.28
C LEU A 50 -9.27 -24.79 -6.87
N TRP A 51 -9.48 -24.74 -8.18
CA TRP A 51 -10.46 -25.52 -8.94
C TRP A 51 -9.92 -26.83 -9.52
N THR A 52 -8.61 -27.01 -9.52
CA THR A 52 -7.96 -28.13 -10.23
C THR A 52 -8.14 -29.48 -9.56
N LEU A 53 -8.56 -29.48 -8.29
CA LEU A 53 -8.81 -30.68 -7.48
C LEU A 53 -10.29 -31.08 -7.46
N ASP A 54 -11.17 -30.28 -8.07
CA ASP A 54 -12.59 -30.58 -8.13
C ASP A 54 -12.93 -31.30 -9.44
N THR A 55 -13.21 -32.61 -9.35
CA THR A 55 -13.59 -33.45 -10.49
C THR A 55 -14.93 -33.03 -11.11
N ASP A 56 -15.76 -32.30 -10.35
CA ASP A 56 -17.08 -31.83 -10.77
C ASP A 56 -17.08 -30.36 -11.21
N PHE A 57 -15.90 -29.81 -11.56
CA PHE A 57 -15.78 -28.42 -11.96
C PHE A 57 -16.43 -28.13 -13.33
N ASP A 58 -17.64 -27.55 -13.31
CA ASP A 58 -18.30 -27.07 -14.53
C ASP A 58 -17.72 -25.72 -15.00
N HIS A 59 -17.15 -25.72 -16.19
CA HIS A 59 -16.56 -24.53 -16.80
C HIS A 59 -17.58 -23.53 -17.36
N ASN A 60 -18.85 -23.91 -17.45
CA ASN A 60 -19.91 -23.10 -18.06
C ASN A 60 -20.76 -22.32 -17.02
N ASP A 61 -20.56 -22.52 -15.72
CA ASP A 61 -21.31 -21.84 -14.66
C ASP A 61 -20.68 -20.49 -14.26
N HIS A 62 -21.52 -19.51 -13.91
CA HIS A 62 -21.12 -18.21 -13.36
C HIS A 62 -20.70 -18.29 -11.89
N ASN A 63 -21.21 -19.25 -11.11
CA ASN A 63 -20.87 -19.47 -9.70
C ASN A 63 -19.85 -20.59 -9.46
N LYS A 64 -19.25 -21.12 -10.55
CA LYS A 64 -18.32 -22.28 -10.57
C LYS A 64 -17.25 -22.29 -9.49
N CYS A 65 -16.75 -21.11 -9.15
CA CYS A 65 -15.71 -20.94 -8.14
C CYS A 65 -16.27 -21.24 -6.73
N GLN A 66 -17.30 -20.53 -6.30
CA GLN A 66 -17.80 -20.68 -4.93
C GLN A 66 -18.31 -22.10 -4.64
N GLU A 67 -18.91 -22.77 -5.63
CA GLU A 67 -19.41 -24.14 -5.45
C GLU A 67 -18.29 -25.18 -5.33
N ALA A 68 -17.26 -25.06 -6.14
CA ALA A 68 -16.10 -25.94 -6.11
C ALA A 68 -15.33 -25.79 -4.79
N GLU A 69 -15.21 -24.55 -4.29
CA GLU A 69 -14.60 -24.28 -2.99
C GLU A 69 -15.40 -24.95 -1.86
N ARG A 70 -16.73 -24.87 -1.92
CA ARG A 70 -17.62 -25.53 -0.96
C ARG A 70 -17.45 -27.06 -0.98
N ARG A 71 -17.37 -27.67 -2.16
CA ARG A 71 -17.14 -29.12 -2.32
C ARG A 71 -15.81 -29.54 -1.74
N LEU A 72 -14.73 -28.84 -2.09
CA LEU A 72 -13.38 -29.14 -1.59
C LEU A 72 -13.26 -28.91 -0.09
N LYS A 73 -13.89 -27.87 0.45
CA LYS A 73 -13.98 -27.64 1.90
C LYS A 73 -14.71 -28.79 2.61
N THR A 74 -15.80 -29.29 2.03
CA THR A 74 -16.56 -30.42 2.56
C THR A 74 -15.72 -31.70 2.55
N LYS A 75 -15.01 -31.97 1.45
CA LYS A 75 -14.10 -33.12 1.34
C LYS A 75 -12.97 -33.06 2.36
N ALA A 76 -12.36 -31.89 2.54
CA ALA A 76 -11.32 -31.71 3.55
C ALA A 76 -11.83 -31.93 4.98
N PHE A 77 -13.06 -31.51 5.29
CA PHE A 77 -13.71 -31.80 6.57
C PHE A 77 -13.91 -33.31 6.78
N GLN A 78 -14.45 -34.02 5.79
CA GLN A 78 -14.62 -35.48 5.84
C GLN A 78 -13.29 -36.21 6.04
N LEU A 79 -12.23 -35.79 5.36
CA LEU A 79 -10.89 -36.36 5.53
C LEU A 79 -10.36 -36.15 6.96
N GLY A 80 -10.71 -35.05 7.62
CA GLY A 80 -10.40 -34.81 9.03
C GLY A 80 -11.13 -35.79 9.94
N GLU A 81 -12.42 -36.04 9.70
CA GLU A 81 -13.21 -37.02 10.45
C GLU A 81 -12.65 -38.43 10.30
N GLU A 82 -12.35 -38.84 9.06
CA GLU A 82 -11.78 -40.15 8.74
C GLU A 82 -10.40 -40.33 9.38
N PHE A 83 -9.56 -39.28 9.39
CA PHE A 83 -8.26 -39.32 10.06
C PHE A 83 -8.39 -39.47 11.57
N ALA A 84 -9.32 -38.74 12.19
CA ALA A 84 -9.58 -38.78 13.63
C ALA A 84 -9.95 -40.18 14.14
N VAL A 85 -10.78 -40.92 13.39
CA VAL A 85 -11.17 -42.30 13.75
C VAL A 85 -10.17 -43.36 13.28
N SER A 86 -9.15 -42.96 12.51
CA SER A 86 -8.14 -43.89 12.01
C SER A 86 -7.07 -44.19 13.06
N SER A 87 -6.28 -45.24 12.82
CA SER A 87 -5.09 -45.54 13.63
C SER A 87 -3.85 -44.73 13.24
N HIS A 88 -3.98 -43.78 12.31
CA HIS A 88 -2.85 -42.96 11.85
C HIS A 88 -2.45 -41.93 12.90
N LYS A 89 -1.18 -41.54 12.85
CA LYS A 89 -0.59 -40.53 13.73
C LYS A 89 -0.22 -39.27 12.93
N PHE A 90 -0.18 -38.13 13.62
CA PHE A 90 0.10 -36.84 12.98
C PHE A 90 1.49 -36.77 12.32
N ASP A 91 2.48 -37.55 12.78
CA ASP A 91 3.81 -37.63 12.15
C ASP A 91 3.76 -38.17 10.71
N GLU A 92 2.74 -38.96 10.38
CA GLU A 92 2.53 -39.48 9.03
C GLU A 92 2.07 -38.39 8.04
N LEU A 93 1.50 -37.28 8.52
CA LEU A 93 1.11 -36.12 7.71
C LEU A 93 2.29 -35.18 7.41
N GLY A 94 3.38 -35.30 8.16
CA GLY A 94 4.58 -34.49 8.00
C GLY A 94 4.41 -33.01 8.40
N PRO A 95 5.44 -32.17 8.15
CA PRO A 95 5.48 -30.79 8.63
C PRO A 95 4.54 -29.84 7.88
N ASN A 96 3.97 -30.28 6.75
CA ASN A 96 3.12 -29.44 5.90
C ASN A 96 1.83 -28.99 6.59
N LEU A 97 1.40 -29.69 7.64
CA LEU A 97 0.26 -29.30 8.46
C LEU A 97 0.37 -27.84 8.94
N PHE A 98 1.59 -27.40 9.28
CA PHE A 98 1.86 -26.05 9.79
C PHE A 98 2.66 -25.17 8.81
N SER A 99 2.81 -25.58 7.55
CA SER A 99 3.55 -24.83 6.53
C SER A 99 2.93 -23.44 6.29
N ASN A 100 3.76 -22.44 6.02
CA ASN A 100 3.27 -21.10 5.65
C ASN A 100 2.85 -20.99 4.18
N ASP A 101 2.98 -22.08 3.42
CA ASP A 101 2.47 -22.15 2.06
C ASP A 101 0.94 -21.98 2.03
N TYR A 102 0.44 -21.43 0.91
CA TYR A 102 -0.99 -21.27 0.71
C TYR A 102 -1.69 -22.63 0.53
N MET A 103 -2.37 -23.06 1.58
CA MET A 103 -3.09 -24.34 1.70
C MET A 103 -4.46 -24.08 2.36
N PRO A 104 -5.51 -23.75 1.57
CA PRO A 104 -6.74 -23.12 2.05
C PRO A 104 -7.67 -24.05 2.85
N TYR A 105 -7.50 -25.36 2.73
CA TYR A 105 -8.45 -26.33 3.30
C TYR A 105 -8.07 -26.88 4.68
N ARG A 106 -6.97 -26.39 5.27
CA ARG A 106 -6.50 -26.84 6.60
C ARG A 106 -7.47 -26.56 7.73
N ALA A 107 -8.17 -25.43 7.69
CA ALA A 107 -9.20 -25.13 8.68
C ALA A 107 -10.38 -26.11 8.58
N ALA A 108 -10.80 -26.48 7.37
CA ALA A 108 -11.86 -27.48 7.23
C ALA A 108 -11.44 -28.86 7.76
N PHE A 109 -10.20 -29.28 7.45
CA PHE A 109 -9.61 -30.50 8.01
C PHE A 109 -9.55 -30.47 9.54
N GLY A 110 -9.13 -29.35 10.14
CA GLY A 110 -9.13 -29.15 11.59
C GLY A 110 -10.50 -29.32 12.24
N GLY A 111 -11.55 -28.78 11.60
CA GLY A 111 -12.93 -28.98 12.07
C GLY A 111 -13.36 -30.45 12.00
N GLY A 112 -12.98 -31.15 10.92
CA GLY A 112 -13.22 -32.59 10.79
C GLY A 112 -12.53 -33.42 11.87
N LEU A 113 -11.28 -33.07 12.22
CA LEU A 113 -10.54 -33.73 13.31
C LEU A 113 -11.28 -33.63 14.65
N ALA A 114 -11.80 -32.45 14.97
CA ALA A 114 -12.61 -32.27 16.18
C ALA A 114 -13.89 -33.11 16.10
N LYS A 115 -14.55 -33.14 14.94
CA LYS A 115 -15.81 -33.85 14.77
C LYS A 115 -15.70 -35.39 14.90
N GLY A 116 -14.58 -35.96 14.46
CA GLY A 116 -14.37 -37.41 14.43
C GLY A 116 -13.94 -38.04 15.74
N GLU A 117 -13.43 -37.27 16.71
CA GLU A 117 -12.99 -37.78 18.02
C GLU A 117 -14.10 -37.63 19.08
N GLU A 118 -14.27 -38.65 19.92
CA GLU A 118 -15.24 -38.59 21.04
C GLU A 118 -14.74 -37.70 22.18
N ASP A 119 -13.42 -37.69 22.43
CA ASP A 119 -12.77 -36.84 23.43
C ASP A 119 -12.02 -35.68 22.73
N LEU A 120 -12.72 -34.57 22.60
CA LEU A 120 -12.22 -33.33 22.00
C LEU A 120 -10.94 -32.82 22.69
N TYR A 121 -10.86 -32.94 24.01
CA TYR A 121 -9.71 -32.45 24.75
C TYR A 121 -8.48 -33.33 24.51
N PHE A 122 -8.66 -34.65 24.46
CA PHE A 122 -7.58 -35.57 24.11
C PHE A 122 -7.07 -35.36 22.68
N ALA A 123 -7.96 -35.16 21.71
CA ALA A 123 -7.60 -34.85 20.33
C ALA A 123 -6.82 -33.53 20.23
N TRP A 124 -7.25 -32.50 20.97
CA TRP A 124 -6.54 -31.23 21.09
C TRP A 124 -5.11 -31.42 21.61
N LEU A 125 -4.94 -32.16 22.71
CA LEU A 125 -3.62 -32.40 23.30
C LEU A 125 -2.66 -33.06 22.31
N LYS A 126 -3.10 -34.09 21.56
CA LYS A 126 -2.27 -34.71 20.52
C LYS A 126 -1.81 -33.72 19.45
N LEU A 127 -2.71 -32.81 19.04
CA LEU A 127 -2.40 -31.81 18.03
C LEU A 127 -1.39 -30.76 18.54
N VAL A 128 -1.54 -30.33 19.80
CA VAL A 128 -0.58 -29.43 20.47
C VAL A 128 0.78 -30.11 20.66
N GLU A 129 0.81 -31.36 21.13
CA GLU A 129 2.05 -32.15 21.25
C GLU A 129 2.77 -32.25 19.90
N TYR A 130 2.02 -32.46 18.81
CA TYR A 130 2.61 -32.51 17.48
C TYR A 130 3.18 -31.15 17.03
N LEU A 131 2.53 -30.03 17.37
CA LEU A 131 3.03 -28.68 17.10
C LEU A 131 4.37 -28.41 17.82
N ASP A 132 4.48 -28.86 19.07
CA ASP A 132 5.66 -28.68 19.91
C ASP A 132 6.88 -29.47 19.41
N LEU A 133 6.66 -30.59 18.74
CA LEU A 133 7.72 -31.36 18.09
C LEU A 133 8.30 -30.66 16.84
N GLN A 134 7.56 -29.71 16.25
CA GLN A 134 8.00 -29.04 15.03
C GLN A 134 9.01 -27.92 15.33
N PRO A 135 9.97 -27.67 14.43
CA PRO A 135 10.98 -26.61 14.60
C PRO A 135 10.39 -25.26 14.96
N ALA A 136 11.15 -24.47 15.74
CA ALA A 136 10.80 -23.09 16.03
C ALA A 136 10.72 -22.26 14.74
N GLY A 137 9.71 -21.40 14.65
CA GLY A 137 9.48 -20.55 13.48
C GLY A 137 8.02 -20.14 13.37
N HIS A 138 7.74 -19.23 12.44
CA HIS A 138 6.37 -18.87 12.09
C HIS A 138 5.65 -20.09 11.51
N LYS A 139 4.45 -20.38 12.02
CA LYS A 139 3.64 -21.53 11.65
C LYS A 139 2.23 -21.07 11.34
N ASN A 140 1.64 -21.64 10.30
CA ASN A 140 0.24 -21.42 10.01
C ASN A 140 -0.62 -22.27 10.96
N LEU A 141 -1.54 -21.61 11.66
CA LEU A 141 -2.39 -22.22 12.69
C LEU A 141 -3.81 -22.52 12.22
N SER A 142 -4.07 -22.53 10.91
CA SER A 142 -5.43 -22.70 10.38
C SER A 142 -6.08 -24.03 10.78
N VAL A 143 -5.29 -25.10 11.00
CA VAL A 143 -5.84 -26.36 11.53
C VAL A 143 -6.42 -26.20 12.94
N PHE A 144 -5.78 -25.40 13.79
CA PHE A 144 -6.26 -25.09 15.13
C PHE A 144 -7.49 -24.18 15.10
N GLU A 145 -7.51 -23.19 14.20
CA GLU A 145 -8.69 -22.33 13.93
C GLU A 145 -9.93 -23.20 13.65
N GLY A 146 -9.79 -24.14 12.71
CA GLY A 146 -10.86 -25.07 12.37
C GLY A 146 -11.30 -25.98 13.50
N PHE A 147 -10.33 -26.52 14.25
CA PHE A 147 -10.60 -27.39 15.39
C PHE A 147 -11.39 -26.64 16.49
N ILE A 148 -10.98 -25.42 16.81
CA ILE A 148 -11.67 -24.56 17.80
C ILE A 148 -13.05 -24.17 17.28
N GLU A 149 -13.20 -23.83 16.00
CA GLU A 149 -14.49 -23.48 15.41
C GLU A 149 -15.51 -24.61 15.53
N GLU A 150 -15.11 -25.86 15.26
CA GLU A 150 -16.03 -27.00 15.42
C GLU A 150 -16.24 -27.36 16.90
N THR A 151 -15.21 -27.22 17.74
CA THR A 151 -15.35 -27.40 19.21
C THR A 151 -16.33 -26.38 19.79
N ASP A 152 -16.33 -25.12 19.33
CA ASP A 152 -17.27 -24.10 19.79
C ASP A 152 -18.72 -24.44 19.44
N ARG A 153 -18.95 -25.13 18.31
CA ARG A 153 -20.29 -25.60 17.92
C ARG A 153 -20.79 -26.76 18.78
N ILE A 154 -19.89 -27.65 19.21
CA ILE A 154 -20.22 -28.86 19.98
C ILE A 154 -20.26 -28.55 21.47
N GLU A 155 -19.18 -27.98 22.01
CA GLU A 155 -18.97 -27.67 23.42
C GLU A 155 -18.31 -26.28 23.60
N PRO A 156 -19.09 -25.18 23.60
CA PRO A 156 -18.57 -23.81 23.71
C PRO A 156 -17.72 -23.55 24.96
N ALA A 157 -18.01 -24.24 26.06
CA ALA A 157 -17.25 -24.11 27.31
C ALA A 157 -15.82 -24.64 27.17
N LEU A 158 -15.66 -25.77 26.46
CA LEU A 158 -14.36 -26.34 26.16
C LEU A 158 -13.59 -25.44 25.19
N ALA A 159 -14.23 -24.94 24.12
CA ALA A 159 -13.59 -24.03 23.17
C ALA A 159 -12.97 -22.80 23.87
N LYS A 160 -13.67 -22.20 24.84
CA LYS A 160 -13.14 -21.11 25.67
C LYS A 160 -11.91 -21.53 26.48
N ALA A 161 -11.95 -22.71 27.10
CA ALA A 161 -10.81 -23.25 27.83
C ALA A 161 -9.60 -23.56 26.92
N LEU A 162 -9.84 -23.95 25.66
CA LEU A 162 -8.78 -24.13 24.66
C LEU A 162 -8.18 -22.78 24.25
N LEU A 163 -9.00 -21.75 24.03
CA LEU A 163 -8.53 -20.39 23.72
C LEU A 163 -7.70 -19.79 24.86
N ASP A 164 -8.09 -20.04 26.12
CA ASP A 164 -7.29 -19.65 27.29
C ASP A 164 -5.92 -20.36 27.31
N GLN A 165 -5.86 -21.64 26.91
CA GLN A 165 -4.60 -22.36 26.73
C GLN A 165 -3.77 -21.79 25.57
N CYS A 166 -4.39 -21.44 24.45
CA CYS A 166 -3.71 -20.82 23.30
C CYS A 166 -3.00 -19.52 23.72
N ALA A 167 -3.64 -18.70 24.56
CA ALA A 167 -3.06 -17.44 25.04
C ALA A 167 -1.78 -17.65 25.89
N GLN A 168 -1.66 -18.79 26.56
CA GLN A 168 -0.50 -19.16 27.38
C GLN A 168 0.56 -19.96 26.60
N HIS A 169 0.20 -20.50 25.43
CA HIS A 169 1.08 -21.35 24.65
C HIS A 169 2.11 -20.53 23.86
N PRO A 170 3.42 -20.88 23.89
CA PRO A 170 4.47 -20.09 23.23
C PRO A 170 4.26 -19.87 21.73
N GLN A 171 3.60 -20.79 21.03
CA GLN A 171 3.39 -20.69 19.58
C GLN A 171 1.97 -20.25 19.19
N LEU A 172 0.94 -20.67 19.93
CA LEU A 172 -0.46 -20.44 19.53
C LEU A 172 -0.88 -18.99 19.81
N ARG A 173 -0.29 -18.37 20.85
CA ARG A 173 -0.52 -16.96 21.20
C ARG A 173 -0.25 -15.99 20.05
N HIS A 174 0.64 -16.33 19.12
CA HIS A 174 0.98 -15.49 17.97
C HIS A 174 -0.11 -15.43 16.87
N GLY A 175 -1.09 -16.32 16.90
CA GLY A 175 -2.25 -16.29 16.01
C GLY A 175 -3.56 -16.20 16.77
N LEU A 176 -3.54 -15.76 18.04
CA LEU A 176 -4.68 -15.86 18.95
C LEU A 176 -5.95 -15.20 18.39
N VAL A 177 -5.86 -14.04 17.75
CA VAL A 177 -7.03 -13.38 17.14
C VAL A 177 -7.68 -14.27 16.08
N ASP A 178 -6.88 -14.81 15.15
CA ASP A 178 -7.37 -15.65 14.05
C ASP A 178 -7.87 -17.03 14.51
N LEU A 179 -7.47 -17.49 15.71
CA LEU A 179 -7.96 -18.74 16.31
C LEU A 179 -9.38 -18.62 16.88
N HIS A 180 -9.87 -17.42 17.13
CA HIS A 180 -11.23 -17.26 17.66
C HIS A 180 -12.27 -17.51 16.55
N PRO A 181 -13.39 -18.18 16.87
CA PRO A 181 -14.47 -18.37 15.90
C PRO A 181 -15.02 -17.02 15.42
N ARG A 182 -14.95 -16.77 14.12
CA ARG A 182 -15.24 -15.45 13.50
C ARG A 182 -16.69 -14.97 13.65
N ARG A 183 -17.63 -15.84 14.01
CA ARG A 183 -19.08 -15.52 14.11
C ARG A 183 -19.55 -15.22 15.53
N SER A 184 -18.66 -15.33 16.52
CA SER A 184 -19.01 -15.22 17.94
C SER A 184 -17.98 -14.43 18.74
N PHE A 185 -17.20 -13.56 18.07
CA PHE A 185 -16.14 -12.80 18.73
C PHE A 185 -16.71 -11.75 19.69
N THR A 186 -16.52 -11.96 21.00
CA THR A 186 -17.07 -11.13 22.08
C THR A 186 -16.05 -10.15 22.66
N GLU A 187 -16.51 -9.21 23.51
CA GLU A 187 -15.59 -8.33 24.25
C GLU A 187 -14.66 -9.13 25.19
N THR A 188 -15.10 -10.28 25.72
CA THR A 188 -14.23 -11.15 26.54
C THR A 188 -13.11 -11.77 25.71
N ASP A 189 -13.38 -12.08 24.44
CA ASP A 189 -12.38 -12.60 23.51
C ASP A 189 -11.37 -11.51 23.12
N LEU A 190 -11.85 -10.27 22.94
CA LEU A 190 -10.98 -9.11 22.79
C LEU A 190 -10.09 -8.93 24.03
N ASP A 191 -10.65 -9.00 25.24
CA ASP A 191 -9.90 -8.86 26.49
C ASP A 191 -8.79 -9.92 26.59
N ARG A 192 -9.10 -11.18 26.25
CA ARG A 192 -8.10 -12.26 26.17
C ARG A 192 -6.96 -11.90 25.21
N CYS A 193 -7.30 -11.44 24.01
CA CYS A 193 -6.31 -11.04 23.01
C CYS A 193 -5.50 -9.81 23.46
N MET A 194 -6.16 -8.83 24.10
CA MET A 194 -5.52 -7.61 24.60
C MET A 194 -4.60 -7.86 25.80
N ASN A 195 -4.81 -8.92 26.57
CA ASN A 195 -3.95 -9.24 27.72
C ASN A 195 -2.53 -9.60 27.31
N ILE A 196 -2.34 -10.30 26.19
CA ILE A 196 -1.01 -10.66 25.68
C ILE A 196 -0.38 -9.55 24.81
N MET A 197 -1.15 -8.51 24.47
CA MET A 197 -0.73 -7.51 23.50
C MET A 197 0.56 -6.82 23.90
N ASP A 198 0.76 -6.53 25.18
CA ASP A 198 1.91 -5.76 25.66
C ASP A 198 3.23 -6.55 25.63
N ASP A 199 3.17 -7.87 25.44
CA ASP A 199 4.34 -8.71 25.30
C ASP A 199 5.12 -8.35 24.03
N SER A 200 6.46 -8.42 24.10
CA SER A 200 7.35 -7.92 23.05
C SER A 200 7.40 -8.80 21.80
N ASP A 201 7.06 -10.08 21.94
CA ASP A 201 7.04 -11.10 20.89
C ASP A 201 5.71 -11.13 20.11
N ILE A 202 4.71 -10.37 20.55
CA ILE A 202 3.40 -10.28 19.91
C ILE A 202 3.40 -9.20 18.83
N HIS A 203 3.21 -9.62 17.58
CA HIS A 203 3.23 -8.73 16.43
C HIS A 203 1.91 -7.97 16.28
N PRO A 204 1.91 -6.63 16.10
CA PRO A 204 0.70 -5.82 16.02
C PRO A 204 -0.26 -6.21 14.89
N SER A 205 0.25 -6.79 13.79
CA SER A 205 -0.58 -7.19 12.64
C SER A 205 -1.65 -8.22 12.97
N MET A 206 -1.50 -8.96 14.07
CA MET A 206 -2.51 -9.93 14.52
C MET A 206 -3.87 -9.27 14.78
N TYR A 207 -3.88 -8.01 15.23
CA TYR A 207 -5.10 -7.29 15.60
C TYR A 207 -5.70 -6.47 14.45
N GLU A 208 -5.05 -6.44 13.29
CA GLU A 208 -5.46 -5.61 12.17
C GLU A 208 -6.88 -5.91 11.70
N SER A 209 -7.24 -7.19 11.59
CA SER A 209 -8.53 -7.62 11.07
C SER A 209 -9.70 -7.11 11.92
N ILE A 210 -9.51 -7.02 13.25
CA ILE A 210 -10.48 -6.46 14.20
C ILE A 210 -10.81 -5.00 13.85
N LEU A 211 -9.82 -4.26 13.35
CA LEU A 211 -9.99 -2.86 13.07
C LEU A 211 -10.82 -2.59 11.82
N TRP A 212 -11.08 -3.52 10.90
CA TRP A 212 -11.77 -3.18 9.64
C TRP A 212 -12.79 -4.18 9.14
N ARG A 213 -12.73 -5.44 9.57
CA ARG A 213 -13.65 -6.45 9.07
C ARG A 213 -15.01 -6.40 9.76
N ASP A 214 -16.06 -6.63 8.97
CA ASP A 214 -17.45 -6.64 9.45
C ASP A 214 -17.72 -7.77 10.46
N GLU A 215 -16.92 -8.84 10.46
CA GLU A 215 -17.10 -9.97 11.39
C GLU A 215 -16.89 -9.56 12.87
N TYR A 216 -16.23 -8.44 13.12
CA TYR A 216 -16.04 -7.86 14.45
C TYR A 216 -17.03 -6.74 14.76
N GLY A 217 -18.09 -6.58 13.96
CA GLY A 217 -19.07 -5.51 14.08
C GLY A 217 -19.88 -5.52 15.39
N ASP A 218 -19.91 -6.64 16.10
CA ASP A 218 -20.56 -6.76 17.42
C ASP A 218 -19.75 -6.09 18.55
N LEU A 219 -18.46 -5.80 18.32
CA LEU A 219 -17.65 -5.05 19.28
C LEU A 219 -18.13 -3.61 19.38
N SER A 220 -18.24 -3.09 20.60
CA SER A 220 -18.58 -1.69 20.78
C SER A 220 -17.49 -0.79 20.19
N ARG A 221 -17.91 0.30 19.54
CA ARG A 221 -17.00 1.26 18.89
C ARG A 221 -15.90 1.74 19.84
N GLY A 222 -16.20 1.93 21.12
CA GLY A 222 -15.22 2.34 22.14
C GLY A 222 -14.09 1.33 22.34
N ARG A 223 -14.39 0.02 22.31
CA ARG A 223 -13.36 -1.03 22.44
C ARG A 223 -12.44 -1.09 21.22
N VAL A 224 -12.99 -0.91 20.02
CA VAL A 224 -12.18 -0.86 18.78
C VAL A 224 -11.27 0.37 18.77
N LEU A 225 -11.74 1.52 19.27
CA LEU A 225 -10.91 2.72 19.43
C LEU A 225 -9.79 2.53 20.46
N ASP A 226 -10.09 1.90 21.59
CA ASP A 226 -9.10 1.55 22.62
C ASP A 226 -8.00 0.64 22.05
N LEU A 227 -8.39 -0.39 21.29
CA LEU A 227 -7.47 -1.27 20.57
C LEU A 227 -6.56 -0.47 19.63
N ALA A 228 -7.13 0.39 18.78
CA ALA A 228 -6.36 1.19 17.83
C ALA A 228 -5.36 2.12 18.54
N MET A 229 -5.76 2.76 19.65
CA MET A 229 -4.87 3.59 20.46
C MET A 229 -3.73 2.80 21.11
N ARG A 230 -4.00 1.60 21.62
CA ARG A 230 -2.96 0.73 22.20
C ARG A 230 -1.98 0.24 21.13
N LEU A 231 -2.47 -0.07 19.93
CA LEU A 231 -1.62 -0.39 18.78
C LEU A 231 -0.69 0.76 18.40
N LEU A 232 -1.14 2.02 18.44
CA LEU A 232 -0.26 3.17 18.18
C LEU A 232 0.93 3.28 19.15
N SER A 233 0.82 2.69 20.34
CA SER A 233 1.90 2.69 21.33
C SER A 233 2.93 1.58 21.07
N LYS A 234 2.70 0.69 20.09
CA LYS A 234 3.57 -0.44 19.76
C LYS A 234 4.49 -0.15 18.56
N PRO A 235 5.72 -0.70 18.55
CA PRO A 235 6.57 -0.70 17.36
C PRO A 235 5.85 -1.34 16.17
N GLY A 236 5.80 -0.64 15.03
CA GLY A 236 5.09 -1.09 13.81
C GLY A 236 3.55 -0.98 13.88
N GLY A 237 2.98 -0.55 15.00
CA GLY A 237 1.52 -0.48 15.16
C GLY A 237 0.87 0.65 14.37
N SER A 238 1.56 1.76 14.12
CA SER A 238 1.04 2.86 13.28
C SER A 238 0.79 2.41 11.84
N ASP A 239 1.65 1.55 11.29
CA ASP A 239 1.54 1.03 9.91
C ASP A 239 0.35 0.05 9.81
N VAL A 240 0.14 -0.76 10.85
CA VAL A 240 -1.05 -1.62 10.98
C VAL A 240 -2.34 -0.82 11.06
N VAL A 241 -2.36 0.25 11.85
CA VAL A 241 -3.54 1.13 11.98
C VAL A 241 -3.83 1.82 10.64
N LEU A 242 -2.82 2.37 9.95
CA LEU A 242 -3.01 3.00 8.64
C LEU A 242 -3.58 2.02 7.62
N ARG A 243 -3.04 0.80 7.55
CA ARG A 243 -3.54 -0.24 6.66
C ARG A 243 -4.96 -0.68 6.99
N ALA A 244 -5.30 -0.84 8.27
CA ALA A 244 -6.68 -1.17 8.64
C ALA A 244 -7.67 -0.05 8.29
N LEU A 245 -7.32 1.20 8.56
CA LEU A 245 -8.18 2.34 8.24
C LEU A 245 -8.30 2.54 6.73
N SER A 246 -7.25 2.29 5.94
CA SER A 246 -7.35 2.32 4.47
C SER A 246 -8.28 1.20 3.95
N MET A 247 -8.26 0.01 4.54
CA MET A 247 -9.19 -1.07 4.19
C MET A 247 -10.65 -0.71 4.46
N ARG A 248 -10.96 0.01 5.56
CA ARG A 248 -12.32 0.54 5.81
C ARG A 248 -12.80 1.51 4.74
N LEU A 249 -11.87 2.20 4.08
CA LEU A 249 -12.16 3.17 3.02
C LEU A 249 -12.30 2.51 1.64
N HIS A 250 -11.92 1.23 1.51
CA HIS A 250 -11.96 0.52 0.23
C HIS A 250 -13.40 0.33 -0.29
N GLY A 251 -13.58 0.37 -1.61
CA GLY A 251 -14.80 -0.06 -2.29
C GLY A 251 -15.88 0.99 -2.58
N GLU A 252 -15.81 2.21 -2.04
CA GLU A 252 -16.74 3.29 -2.43
C GLU A 252 -16.05 4.66 -2.37
N GLU A 253 -15.95 5.34 -3.52
CA GLU A 253 -15.64 6.77 -3.59
C GLU A 253 -16.86 7.56 -3.11
N GLY A 254 -17.03 7.62 -1.79
CA GLY A 254 -18.14 8.31 -1.14
C GLY A 254 -17.71 9.65 -0.55
N THR A 255 -18.59 10.65 -0.68
CA THR A 255 -18.56 11.90 0.11
C THR A 255 -18.93 11.67 1.60
N ALA A 256 -19.26 10.43 1.97
CA ALA A 256 -19.66 10.06 3.32
C ALA A 256 -18.44 9.79 4.21
N ASP A 257 -18.51 10.31 5.44
CA ASP A 257 -17.49 10.12 6.46
C ASP A 257 -17.56 8.73 7.09
N LYS A 258 -16.85 7.75 6.49
CA LYS A 258 -16.82 6.36 6.98
C LYS A 258 -16.05 6.18 8.29
N LEU A 259 -15.08 7.05 8.56
CA LEU A 259 -14.22 6.93 9.74
C LEU A 259 -14.88 7.59 10.96
N GLY A 260 -15.56 8.71 10.78
CA GLY A 260 -15.97 9.54 11.90
C GLY A 260 -14.78 10.24 12.57
N PRO A 261 -15.05 11.20 13.47
CA PRO A 261 -14.00 12.05 14.06
C PRO A 261 -12.94 11.27 14.85
N ASP A 262 -13.32 10.18 15.52
CA ASP A 262 -12.40 9.42 16.38
C ASP A 262 -11.36 8.64 15.56
N PHE A 263 -11.79 7.94 14.50
CA PHE A 263 -10.84 7.22 13.64
C PHE A 263 -10.04 8.17 12.75
N ARG A 264 -10.58 9.33 12.37
CA ARG A 264 -9.78 10.39 11.73
C ARG A 264 -8.65 10.87 12.64
N GLN A 265 -8.96 11.13 13.92
CA GLN A 265 -7.96 11.52 14.92
C GLN A 265 -6.85 10.48 15.04
N ILE A 266 -7.23 9.20 15.14
CA ILE A 266 -6.29 8.07 15.23
C ILE A 266 -5.46 7.97 13.95
N GLY A 267 -6.07 8.13 12.78
CA GLY A 267 -5.39 8.13 11.49
C GLY A 267 -4.33 9.21 11.37
N LEU A 268 -4.63 10.45 11.79
CA LEU A 268 -3.67 11.55 11.83
C LEU A 268 -2.50 11.27 12.79
N LYS A 269 -2.79 10.72 13.98
CA LYS A 269 -1.75 10.30 14.93
C LYS A 269 -0.87 9.18 14.36
N ALA A 270 -1.47 8.20 13.69
CA ALA A 270 -0.77 7.10 13.04
C ALA A 270 0.17 7.63 11.94
N ALA A 271 -0.34 8.51 11.09
CA ALA A 271 0.44 9.12 10.02
C ALA A 271 1.64 9.88 10.56
N ARG A 272 1.44 10.70 11.61
CA ARG A 272 2.52 11.42 12.28
C ARG A 272 3.61 10.49 12.84
N LEU A 273 3.24 9.34 13.39
CA LEU A 273 4.20 8.37 13.92
C LEU A 273 4.95 7.60 12.83
N SER A 274 4.33 7.40 11.67
CA SER A 274 4.96 6.69 10.54
C SER A 274 5.85 7.60 9.68
N LEU A 275 5.51 8.89 9.54
CA LEU A 275 6.22 9.81 8.64
C LEU A 275 7.75 9.90 8.86
N PRO A 276 8.29 10.01 10.09
CA PRO A 276 9.74 10.14 10.31
C PRO A 276 10.52 8.84 10.13
N LYS A 277 9.84 7.70 9.95
CA LYS A 277 10.51 6.42 9.75
C LYS A 277 11.11 6.42 8.36
N ASP A 278 12.44 6.38 8.30
CA ASP A 278 13.19 6.25 7.05
C ASP A 278 12.92 4.85 6.47
N HIS A 279 11.84 4.73 5.70
CA HIS A 279 11.47 3.49 5.04
C HIS A 279 12.31 3.32 3.78
N CYS A 280 13.59 2.97 3.96
CA CYS A 280 14.43 2.53 2.85
C CYS A 280 13.88 1.25 2.18
N ASP A 281 12.93 0.56 2.82
CA ASP A 281 12.44 -0.77 2.44
C ASP A 281 10.92 -0.89 2.18
N SER A 282 10.14 0.20 2.10
CA SER A 282 8.69 0.04 1.91
C SER A 282 8.35 -0.32 0.45
N TYR A 283 7.99 -1.59 0.25
CA TYR A 283 7.06 -1.99 -0.82
C TYR A 283 5.95 -0.93 -0.90
N GLY A 284 5.74 -0.30 -2.05
CA GLY A 284 4.94 0.94 -2.23
C GLY A 284 3.46 0.96 -1.77
N GLY A 285 2.98 -0.01 -0.99
CA GLY A 285 1.67 -0.01 -0.35
C GLY A 285 1.52 0.93 0.86
N ASP A 286 2.59 1.23 1.62
CA ASP A 286 2.45 2.05 2.84
C ASP A 286 2.15 3.51 2.53
N GLY A 287 2.69 4.04 1.41
CA GLY A 287 2.39 5.37 0.91
C GLY A 287 0.90 5.55 0.56
N TYR A 288 0.34 4.59 -0.17
CA TYR A 288 -1.07 4.59 -0.55
C TYR A 288 -2.01 4.49 0.66
N ASN A 289 -1.69 3.61 1.63
CA ASN A 289 -2.49 3.50 2.85
C ASN A 289 -2.54 4.81 3.63
N MET A 290 -1.40 5.50 3.77
CA MET A 290 -1.34 6.80 4.43
C MET A 290 -2.14 7.85 3.66
N GLU A 291 -1.98 7.93 2.34
CA GLU A 291 -2.72 8.85 1.49
C GLU A 291 -4.24 8.70 1.66
N CYS A 292 -4.77 7.48 1.60
CA CYS A 292 -6.21 7.23 1.77
C CYS A 292 -6.71 7.76 3.13
N VAL A 293 -5.98 7.48 4.20
CA VAL A 293 -6.35 7.88 5.55
C VAL A 293 -6.26 9.40 5.72
N ILE A 294 -5.20 10.04 5.21
CA ILE A 294 -5.03 11.50 5.25
C ILE A 294 -6.12 12.19 4.43
N ASN A 295 -6.40 11.71 3.22
CA ASN A 295 -7.47 12.23 2.37
C ASN A 295 -8.82 12.19 3.10
N ALA A 296 -9.15 11.07 3.75
CA ALA A 296 -10.37 10.96 4.55
C ALA A 296 -10.33 11.84 5.81
N ALA A 297 -9.16 12.02 6.43
CA ALA A 297 -9.03 12.81 7.65
C ALA A 297 -9.19 14.32 7.41
N LEU A 298 -8.63 14.84 6.32
CA LEU A 298 -8.55 16.27 6.05
C LEU A 298 -9.84 16.84 5.41
N ARG A 299 -10.63 16.01 4.71
CA ARG A 299 -11.86 16.44 4.01
C ARG A 299 -13.00 16.90 4.91
N PHE A 300 -13.02 16.47 6.17
CA PHE A 300 -14.13 16.71 7.08
C PHE A 300 -13.72 17.63 8.23
N ASP A 301 -14.66 18.45 8.71
CA ASP A 301 -14.45 19.32 9.86
C ASP A 301 -14.13 18.53 11.14
N GLY A 302 -13.41 19.18 12.06
CA GLY A 302 -12.98 18.59 13.32
C GLY A 302 -11.58 18.00 13.26
N ASN A 303 -11.04 17.63 14.42
CA ASN A 303 -9.64 17.23 14.59
C ASN A 303 -8.63 18.31 14.15
N GLU A 304 -9.02 19.59 14.20
CA GLU A 304 -8.16 20.70 13.79
C GLU A 304 -6.79 20.70 14.51
N PRO A 305 -6.70 20.43 15.83
CA PRO A 305 -5.39 20.29 16.49
C PRO A 305 -4.54 19.20 15.85
N GLU A 306 -5.10 18.02 15.57
CA GLU A 306 -4.36 16.91 14.97
C GLU A 306 -3.99 17.15 13.51
N LYS A 307 -4.81 17.90 12.77
CA LYS A 307 -4.46 18.33 11.40
C LYS A 307 -3.26 19.28 11.42
N GLN A 308 -3.20 20.20 12.38
CA GLN A 308 -2.04 21.07 12.57
C GLN A 308 -0.81 20.27 13.02
N GLU A 309 -0.97 19.32 13.95
CA GLU A 309 0.13 18.43 14.36
C GLU A 309 0.67 17.57 13.21
N TRP A 310 -0.19 17.17 12.26
CA TRP A 310 0.21 16.49 11.03
C TRP A 310 1.03 17.40 10.11
N LEU A 311 0.58 18.64 9.89
CA LEU A 311 1.36 19.65 9.16
C LEU A 311 2.72 19.90 9.82
N ASP A 312 2.74 20.07 11.15
CA ASP A 312 3.96 20.26 11.91
C ASP A 312 4.93 19.08 11.75
N ALA A 313 4.41 17.85 11.68
CA ALA A 313 5.23 16.67 11.44
C ALA A 313 5.87 16.66 10.05
N ILE A 314 5.11 17.03 9.00
CA ILE A 314 5.65 17.18 7.64
C ILE A 314 6.81 18.17 7.65
N PHE A 315 6.60 19.36 8.20
CA PHE A 315 7.62 20.40 8.18
C PHE A 315 8.78 20.13 9.13
N ALA A 316 8.59 19.36 10.20
CA ALA A 316 9.68 18.85 11.02
C ALA A 316 10.58 17.88 10.25
N VAL A 317 10.01 16.99 9.44
CA VAL A 317 10.78 16.08 8.57
C VAL A 317 11.51 16.85 7.47
N VAL A 318 10.86 17.84 6.85
CA VAL A 318 11.47 18.74 5.85
C VAL A 318 12.66 19.49 6.47
N ASP A 319 12.48 20.08 7.65
CA ASP A 319 13.53 20.84 8.33
C ASP A 319 14.71 19.94 8.73
N LEU A 320 14.43 18.72 9.21
CA LEU A 320 15.43 17.74 9.64
C LEU A 320 16.29 17.24 8.48
N HIS A 321 15.68 17.03 7.31
CA HIS A 321 16.35 16.48 6.13
C HIS A 321 16.73 17.55 5.09
N TYR A 322 16.84 18.81 5.51
CA TYR A 322 17.27 19.93 4.63
C TYR A 322 16.43 20.07 3.35
N GLY A 323 15.14 19.75 3.43
CA GLY A 323 14.21 19.77 2.31
C GLY A 323 14.19 18.54 1.41
N TYR A 324 15.00 17.51 1.72
CA TYR A 324 14.94 16.22 1.02
C TYR A 324 13.91 15.30 1.70
N VAL A 325 12.80 15.03 1.02
CA VAL A 325 11.75 14.12 1.51
C VAL A 325 11.40 13.13 0.40
N HIS A 326 11.66 11.85 0.63
CA HIS A 326 11.48 10.77 -0.36
C HIS A 326 10.39 9.76 0.02
N SER A 327 9.70 9.99 1.13
CA SER A 327 8.69 9.07 1.66
C SER A 327 7.32 9.75 1.72
N TYR A 328 6.26 8.96 1.53
CA TYR A 328 4.86 9.40 1.68
C TYR A 328 4.46 10.59 0.78
N GLU A 329 5.05 10.66 -0.41
CA GLU A 329 4.85 11.70 -1.42
C GLU A 329 3.37 12.03 -1.66
N SER A 330 2.55 11.02 -1.96
CA SER A 330 1.12 11.18 -2.24
C SER A 330 0.32 11.73 -1.06
N ALA A 331 0.69 11.37 0.18
CA ALA A 331 0.03 11.88 1.38
C ALA A 331 0.36 13.37 1.60
N ILE A 332 1.58 13.79 1.26
CA ILE A 332 1.98 15.20 1.32
C ILE A 332 1.27 16.02 0.24
N GLU A 333 1.22 15.54 -1.00
CA GLU A 333 0.46 16.20 -2.09
C GLU A 333 -1.03 16.34 -1.73
N THR A 334 -1.63 15.28 -1.20
CA THR A 334 -3.02 15.31 -0.70
C THR A 334 -3.20 16.35 0.40
N THR A 335 -2.24 16.45 1.31
CA THR A 335 -2.27 17.45 2.40
C THR A 335 -2.22 18.87 1.84
N ALA A 336 -1.31 19.13 0.89
CA ALA A 336 -1.18 20.43 0.25
C ALA A 336 -2.46 20.81 -0.53
N ALA A 337 -3.09 19.85 -1.21
CA ALA A 337 -4.33 20.08 -1.95
C ALA A 337 -5.54 20.37 -1.04
N LEU A 338 -5.66 19.68 0.10
CA LEU A 338 -6.81 19.82 1.02
C LEU A 338 -6.65 20.93 2.05
N MET A 339 -5.42 21.33 2.38
CA MET A 339 -5.12 22.40 3.33
C MET A 339 -4.12 23.43 2.75
N PRO A 340 -4.41 24.03 1.58
CA PRO A 340 -3.42 24.78 0.83
C PRO A 340 -2.95 26.05 1.57
N GLU A 341 -3.85 26.77 2.24
CA GLU A 341 -3.48 27.98 2.99
C GLU A 341 -2.52 27.66 4.16
N ALA A 342 -2.87 26.67 4.99
CA ALA A 342 -2.06 26.29 6.14
C ALA A 342 -0.70 25.71 5.70
N PHE A 343 -0.70 24.89 4.65
CA PHE A 343 0.51 24.31 4.09
C PHE A 343 1.45 25.41 3.56
N LEU A 344 0.95 26.34 2.74
CA LEU A 344 1.74 27.44 2.20
C LEU A 344 2.24 28.37 3.31
N ASN A 345 1.40 28.72 4.29
CA ASN A 345 1.84 29.52 5.42
C ASN A 345 3.03 28.88 6.14
N ARG A 346 3.03 27.56 6.31
CA ARG A 346 4.13 26.82 6.95
C ARG A 346 5.42 26.84 6.11
N VAL A 347 5.34 26.85 4.78
CA VAL A 347 6.52 26.99 3.89
C VAL A 347 7.29 28.29 4.16
N PHE A 348 6.57 29.39 4.42
CA PHE A 348 7.16 30.72 4.61
C PHE A 348 7.31 31.14 6.08
N GLU A 349 6.99 30.27 7.03
CA GLU A 349 7.16 30.51 8.46
C GLU A 349 8.51 29.98 8.96
N GLY A 350 9.01 30.53 10.07
CA GLY A 350 10.23 30.07 10.75
C GLY A 350 11.43 30.98 10.52
N THR A 351 12.60 30.49 10.89
CA THR A 351 13.88 31.20 10.64
C THR A 351 14.19 31.25 9.14
N GLU A 352 15.11 32.12 8.73
CA GLU A 352 15.56 32.21 7.33
C GLU A 352 16.06 30.86 6.81
N GLU A 353 16.85 30.14 7.62
CA GLU A 353 17.34 28.80 7.29
C GLU A 353 16.22 27.76 7.12
N GLN A 354 15.17 27.81 7.96
CA GLN A 354 14.00 26.93 7.78
C GLN A 354 13.25 27.28 6.50
N GLN A 355 13.02 28.56 6.23
CA GLN A 355 12.36 29.02 5.02
C GLN A 355 13.12 28.57 3.76
N GLU A 356 14.45 28.66 3.75
CA GLU A 356 15.28 28.18 2.65
C GLU A 356 15.10 26.67 2.42
N ARG A 357 15.14 25.84 3.48
CA ARG A 357 14.93 24.39 3.38
C ARG A 357 13.54 24.02 2.88
N ARG A 358 12.52 24.74 3.35
CA ARG A 358 11.10 24.51 2.99
C ARG A 358 10.77 24.97 1.58
N GLN A 359 11.35 26.10 1.15
CA GLN A 359 11.27 26.57 -0.23
C GLN A 359 12.02 25.62 -1.16
N PHE A 360 13.19 25.15 -0.76
CA PHE A 360 13.91 24.11 -1.49
C PHE A 360 13.03 22.86 -1.65
N PHE A 361 12.37 22.39 -0.58
CA PHE A 361 11.47 21.24 -0.64
C PHE A 361 10.37 21.37 -1.70
N ILE A 362 9.66 22.50 -1.76
CA ILE A 362 8.59 22.68 -2.77
C ILE A 362 9.11 22.93 -4.19
N CYS A 363 10.37 23.35 -4.34
CA CYS A 363 11.02 23.66 -5.62
C CYS A 363 11.94 22.53 -6.13
N ASN A 364 12.20 21.51 -5.31
CA ASN A 364 13.20 20.48 -5.59
C ASN A 364 12.73 19.59 -6.74
N ARG A 365 13.51 19.60 -7.83
CA ARG A 365 13.20 18.89 -9.08
C ARG A 365 13.65 17.45 -9.08
N ASP A 366 14.48 17.06 -8.13
CA ASP A 366 14.95 15.69 -7.98
C ASP A 366 13.94 14.84 -7.20
N LEU A 367 12.89 15.46 -6.65
CA LEU A 367 11.75 14.75 -6.11
C LEU A 367 10.96 14.11 -7.26
N ARG A 368 10.43 12.91 -7.01
CA ARG A 368 9.58 12.20 -7.99
C ARG A 368 8.19 12.84 -8.12
N PHE A 369 7.89 13.83 -7.28
CA PHE A 369 6.58 14.43 -7.12
C PHE A 369 6.70 15.95 -6.91
N SER A 370 5.59 16.68 -7.07
CA SER A 370 5.55 18.13 -6.86
C SER A 370 4.49 18.44 -5.79
N PRO A 371 4.91 18.87 -4.58
CA PRO A 371 3.99 19.06 -3.45
C PRO A 371 2.78 19.94 -3.76
N LEU A 372 2.93 20.91 -4.68
CA LEU A 372 1.87 21.86 -5.02
C LEU A 372 1.08 21.47 -6.28
N ALA A 373 1.36 20.32 -6.91
CA ALA A 373 0.79 19.93 -8.21
C ALA A 373 -0.75 19.93 -8.26
N HIS A 374 -1.38 19.55 -7.15
CA HIS A 374 -2.83 19.37 -7.06
C HIS A 374 -3.56 20.57 -6.44
N ILE A 375 -2.85 21.66 -6.08
CA ILE A 375 -3.49 22.86 -5.57
C ILE A 375 -4.16 23.62 -6.72
N ASN A 376 -5.38 24.12 -6.48
CA ASN A 376 -6.08 24.96 -7.44
C ASN A 376 -5.27 26.24 -7.75
N MET A 377 -5.07 26.52 -9.05
CA MET A 377 -4.26 27.66 -9.50
C MET A 377 -4.86 29.02 -9.14
N ASP A 378 -6.18 29.16 -9.20
CA ASP A 378 -6.86 30.41 -8.86
C ASP A 378 -6.63 30.74 -7.38
N PHE A 379 -6.62 29.71 -6.53
CA PHE A 379 -6.24 29.83 -5.13
C PHE A 379 -4.77 30.28 -4.99
N LEU A 380 -3.82 29.63 -5.68
CA LEU A 380 -2.40 30.02 -5.62
C LEU A 380 -2.17 31.47 -6.03
N ILE A 381 -2.77 31.91 -7.14
CA ILE A 381 -2.67 33.30 -7.60
C ILE A 381 -3.25 34.26 -6.57
N SER A 382 -4.46 33.97 -6.07
CA SER A 382 -5.12 34.80 -5.06
C SER A 382 -4.29 34.92 -3.78
N TRP A 383 -3.67 33.82 -3.36
CA TRP A 383 -2.80 33.75 -2.19
C TRP A 383 -1.51 34.57 -2.41
N CYS A 384 -0.87 34.45 -3.57
CA CYS A 384 0.29 35.28 -3.94
C CYS A 384 -0.06 36.78 -3.95
N CYS A 385 -1.20 37.14 -4.55
CA CYS A 385 -1.69 38.52 -4.60
C CYS A 385 -1.97 39.08 -3.20
N ALA A 386 -2.53 38.29 -2.30
CA ALA A 386 -2.85 38.72 -0.93
C ALA A 386 -1.60 39.08 -0.12
N ARG A 387 -0.48 38.37 -0.32
CA ARG A 387 0.79 38.66 0.35
C ARG A 387 1.59 39.76 -0.33
N ASN A 388 1.57 39.78 -1.66
CA ASN A 388 2.27 40.77 -2.49
C ASN A 388 3.79 40.90 -2.17
N GLU A 389 4.44 39.77 -1.87
CA GLU A 389 5.87 39.69 -1.56
C GLU A 389 6.65 39.06 -2.72
N PRO A 390 7.74 39.65 -3.23
CA PRO A 390 8.50 39.08 -4.36
C PRO A 390 8.99 37.64 -4.12
N ARG A 391 9.40 37.32 -2.88
CA ARG A 391 9.87 35.98 -2.49
C ARG A 391 8.79 34.91 -2.67
N VAL A 392 7.52 35.25 -2.46
CA VAL A 392 6.38 34.34 -2.65
C VAL A 392 6.21 33.99 -4.13
N TRP A 393 6.22 35.00 -5.00
CA TRP A 393 6.11 34.79 -6.45
C TRP A 393 7.26 33.94 -6.99
N VAL A 394 8.49 34.18 -6.53
CA VAL A 394 9.68 33.40 -6.90
C VAL A 394 9.52 31.92 -6.54
N ALA A 395 9.17 31.61 -5.29
CA ALA A 395 9.05 30.24 -4.82
C ALA A 395 7.93 29.47 -5.56
N ILE A 396 6.76 30.10 -5.75
CA ILE A 396 5.64 29.47 -6.47
C ILE A 396 5.97 29.27 -7.96
N ALA A 397 6.64 30.23 -8.60
CA ALA A 397 7.11 30.10 -9.98
C ALA A 397 8.12 28.95 -10.15
N ALA A 398 8.95 28.70 -9.14
CA ALA A 398 9.91 27.60 -9.15
C ALA A 398 9.26 26.22 -8.93
N SER A 399 8.11 26.14 -8.25
CA SER A 399 7.44 24.86 -7.92
C SER A 399 6.45 24.35 -8.98
N ILE A 400 5.85 25.21 -9.81
CA ILE A 400 4.83 24.80 -10.80
C ILE A 400 5.44 24.09 -12.02
N ASN A 401 4.66 23.33 -12.78
CA ASN A 401 5.13 22.81 -14.07
C ASN A 401 5.02 23.90 -15.16
N LEU A 402 6.14 24.21 -15.82
CA LEU A 402 6.21 25.28 -16.83
C LEU A 402 5.91 24.81 -18.25
N TRP A 403 6.09 23.52 -18.51
CA TRP A 403 6.18 23.03 -19.86
C TRP A 403 5.08 22.01 -20.15
N GLU A 404 4.41 22.20 -21.28
CA GLU A 404 3.49 21.23 -21.88
C GLU A 404 4.03 20.78 -23.22
N LYS A 405 3.72 19.53 -23.60
CA LYS A 405 3.97 19.07 -24.98
C LYS A 405 2.98 19.78 -25.90
N ASP A 406 3.50 20.28 -27.01
CA ASP A 406 2.69 20.76 -28.11
C ASP A 406 2.38 19.55 -29.02
N ASP A 407 1.10 19.22 -29.19
CA ASP A 407 0.70 18.06 -30.02
C ASP A 407 0.84 18.35 -31.52
N ASP A 408 0.91 19.63 -31.92
CA ASP A 408 0.92 20.07 -33.32
C ASP A 408 2.33 20.38 -33.87
N ILE A 409 3.31 20.60 -32.99
CA ILE A 409 4.71 20.91 -33.34
C ILE A 409 5.59 19.98 -32.50
N GLU A 410 6.67 19.42 -33.05
CA GLU A 410 7.74 18.78 -32.26
C GLU A 410 8.44 19.83 -31.36
N GLY A 411 7.73 20.37 -30.36
CA GLY A 411 8.13 21.52 -29.58
C GLY A 411 7.45 21.56 -28.21
N LEU A 412 8.05 22.34 -27.32
CA LEU A 412 7.49 22.62 -26.00
C LEU A 412 6.70 23.94 -26.05
N ARG A 413 5.61 24.01 -25.31
CA ARG A 413 4.91 25.27 -25.04
C ARG A 413 4.90 25.57 -23.55
N MET A 414 4.77 26.85 -23.22
CA MET A 414 4.49 27.29 -21.85
C MET A 414 3.14 26.72 -21.42
N SER A 415 3.06 26.19 -20.20
CA SER A 415 1.81 25.72 -19.63
C SER A 415 0.87 26.90 -19.38
N GLU A 416 -0.44 26.67 -19.52
CA GLU A 416 -1.45 27.69 -19.24
C GLU A 416 -1.28 28.23 -17.80
N LEU A 417 -0.95 27.35 -16.86
CA LEU A 417 -0.70 27.71 -15.46
C LEU A 417 0.46 28.70 -15.30
N SER A 418 1.56 28.48 -16.02
CA SER A 418 2.74 29.36 -15.97
C SER A 418 2.47 30.74 -16.56
N LEU A 419 1.67 30.82 -17.64
CA LEU A 419 1.24 32.08 -18.24
C LEU A 419 0.36 32.88 -17.28
N ARG A 420 -0.66 32.23 -16.70
CA ARG A 420 -1.56 32.88 -15.75
C ARG A 420 -0.84 33.41 -14.50
N LEU A 421 0.14 32.67 -13.98
CA LEU A 421 0.99 33.14 -12.87
C LEU A 421 1.80 34.36 -13.28
N LEU A 422 2.43 34.32 -14.46
CA LEU A 422 3.24 35.42 -14.99
C LEU A 422 2.41 36.70 -15.19
N GLU A 423 1.22 36.58 -15.78
CA GLU A 423 0.29 37.68 -15.96
C GLU A 423 -0.30 38.19 -14.65
N SER A 424 -0.37 37.37 -13.60
CA SER A 424 -0.89 37.84 -12.32
C SER A 424 0.19 38.52 -11.46
N SER A 425 1.47 38.35 -11.81
CA SER A 425 2.58 38.92 -11.05
C SER A 425 2.63 40.45 -11.15
N PRO A 426 2.86 41.16 -10.03
CA PRO A 426 3.13 42.60 -10.05
C PRO A 426 4.49 42.95 -10.68
N ASP A 427 5.43 41.98 -10.68
CA ASP A 427 6.72 42.08 -11.35
C ASP A 427 6.95 40.81 -12.20
N PRO A 428 6.55 40.84 -13.48
CA PRO A 428 6.73 39.69 -14.37
C PRO A 428 8.19 39.38 -14.68
N ALA A 429 9.12 40.34 -14.50
CA ALA A 429 10.52 40.13 -14.80
C ALA A 429 11.15 39.11 -13.85
N ILE A 430 10.86 39.22 -12.55
CA ILE A 430 11.33 38.27 -11.53
C ILE A 430 10.83 36.85 -11.80
N VAL A 431 9.57 36.70 -12.21
CA VAL A 431 9.00 35.38 -12.53
C VAL A 431 9.63 34.79 -13.79
N LEU A 432 9.87 35.61 -14.82
CA LEU A 432 10.54 35.20 -16.04
C LEU A 432 12.00 34.80 -15.82
N GLU A 433 12.71 35.45 -14.90
CA GLU A 433 14.07 35.04 -14.51
C GLU A 433 14.07 33.63 -13.93
N ILE A 434 13.12 33.31 -13.04
CA ILE A 434 12.96 31.95 -12.51
C ILE A 434 12.62 30.97 -13.63
N PHE A 435 11.75 31.32 -14.59
CA PHE A 435 11.45 30.46 -15.74
C PHE A 435 12.71 30.21 -16.58
N ALA A 436 13.56 31.22 -16.77
CA ALA A 436 14.82 31.13 -17.49
C ALA A 436 15.80 30.15 -16.83
N GLU A 437 15.93 30.21 -15.50
CA GLU A 437 16.74 29.25 -14.73
C GLU A 437 16.27 27.80 -14.93
N ARG A 438 15.00 27.58 -15.32
CA ARG A 438 14.44 26.25 -15.56
C ARG A 438 14.61 25.74 -16.98
N VAL A 439 15.18 26.53 -17.87
CA VAL A 439 15.55 26.09 -19.22
C VAL A 439 16.57 24.96 -19.15
N THR A 440 17.58 25.09 -18.29
CA THR A 440 18.60 24.05 -18.09
C THR A 440 18.01 22.87 -17.31
N PRO A 441 17.99 21.64 -17.89
CA PRO A 441 17.53 20.45 -17.20
C PRO A 441 18.56 19.94 -16.18
N SER A 442 18.09 19.39 -15.05
CA SER A 442 18.92 18.68 -14.07
C SER A 442 19.30 17.26 -14.54
N SER A 443 18.46 16.63 -15.36
CA SER A 443 18.69 15.34 -16.00
C SER A 443 18.25 15.38 -17.46
N TRP A 444 19.05 14.79 -18.35
CA TRP A 444 18.77 14.74 -19.79
C TRP A 444 19.41 13.50 -20.43
N SER A 445 18.89 13.10 -21.59
CA SER A 445 19.48 12.07 -22.45
C SER A 445 19.77 12.67 -23.82
N GLY A 446 20.98 12.47 -24.34
CA GLY A 446 21.43 13.09 -25.59
C GLY A 446 21.99 14.50 -25.35
N SER A 447 21.70 15.44 -26.26
CA SER A 447 22.19 16.83 -26.16
C SER A 447 21.36 17.65 -25.17
N GLN A 448 22.02 18.21 -24.14
CA GLN A 448 21.42 19.16 -23.20
C GLN A 448 21.03 20.45 -23.93
N ALA A 449 21.91 20.92 -24.83
CA ALA A 449 21.68 22.12 -25.62
C ALA A 449 20.38 22.03 -26.45
N LYS A 450 20.07 20.85 -27.02
CA LYS A 450 18.80 20.65 -27.76
C LYS A 450 17.58 20.77 -26.86
N VAL A 451 17.63 20.23 -25.64
CA VAL A 451 16.54 20.36 -24.65
C VAL A 451 16.38 21.81 -24.21
N MET A 452 17.49 22.49 -23.94
CA MET A 452 17.50 23.92 -23.59
C MET A 452 16.91 24.78 -24.70
N GLN A 453 17.25 24.49 -25.96
CA GLN A 453 16.76 25.24 -27.11
C GLN A 453 15.23 25.16 -27.22
N SER A 454 14.64 23.97 -27.09
CA SER A 454 13.18 23.80 -27.14
C SER A 454 12.46 24.57 -26.02
N ARG A 455 13.03 24.60 -24.80
CA ARG A 455 12.48 25.38 -23.67
C ARG A 455 12.66 26.89 -23.84
N ALA A 456 13.80 27.32 -24.38
CA ALA A 456 14.06 28.73 -24.65
C ALA A 456 13.15 29.27 -25.76
N GLU A 457 12.84 28.48 -26.78
CA GLU A 457 11.86 28.82 -27.81
C GLU A 457 10.46 29.05 -27.23
N ALA A 458 10.06 28.26 -26.23
CA ALA A 458 8.80 28.46 -25.52
C ALA A 458 8.76 29.81 -24.78
N ILE A 459 9.85 30.22 -24.12
CA ILE A 459 9.98 31.56 -23.50
C ILE A 459 10.01 32.65 -24.57
N HIS A 460 10.68 32.42 -25.69
CA HIS A 460 10.84 33.41 -26.76
C HIS A 460 9.50 33.87 -27.36
N LYS A 461 8.50 32.99 -27.41
CA LYS A 461 7.13 33.35 -27.83
C LYS A 461 6.53 34.50 -27.02
N LEU A 462 6.98 34.71 -25.77
CA LEU A 462 6.52 35.80 -24.90
C LEU A 462 7.05 37.18 -25.31
N VAL A 463 8.00 37.26 -26.26
CA VAL A 463 8.44 38.54 -26.83
C VAL A 463 7.31 39.25 -27.56
N GLU A 464 6.32 38.50 -28.08
CA GLU A 464 5.15 39.04 -28.77
C GLU A 464 3.93 39.21 -27.84
N HIS A 465 4.12 39.08 -26.52
CA HIS A 465 3.04 39.17 -25.54
C HIS A 465 2.38 40.56 -25.53
N GLU A 466 1.05 40.60 -25.36
CA GLU A 466 0.27 41.85 -25.42
C GLU A 466 0.68 42.86 -24.33
N ARG A 467 1.09 42.35 -23.17
CA ARG A 467 1.62 43.16 -22.07
C ARG A 467 3.08 43.56 -22.30
N ALA A 468 3.32 44.87 -22.31
CA ALA A 468 4.63 45.47 -22.59
C ALA A 468 5.72 45.14 -21.55
N ASP A 469 5.35 44.97 -20.29
CA ASP A 469 6.28 44.60 -19.21
C ASP A 469 6.79 43.16 -19.40
N ILE A 470 5.90 42.22 -19.71
CA ILE A 470 6.22 40.82 -20.03
C ILE A 470 7.08 40.74 -21.29
N SER A 471 6.70 41.40 -22.38
CA SER A 471 7.44 41.33 -23.64
C SER A 471 8.84 41.92 -23.53
N THR A 472 9.00 43.02 -22.80
CA THR A 472 10.32 43.64 -22.55
C THR A 472 11.23 42.73 -21.70
N ALA A 473 10.68 42.12 -20.65
CA ALA A 473 11.42 41.18 -19.82
C ALA A 473 11.79 39.91 -20.62
N ALA A 474 10.87 39.38 -21.43
CA ALA A 474 11.09 38.21 -22.27
C ALA A 474 12.18 38.45 -23.33
N GLN A 475 12.30 39.66 -23.90
CA GLN A 475 13.40 40.02 -24.81
C GLN A 475 14.76 39.91 -24.11
N THR A 476 14.86 40.46 -22.91
CA THR A 476 16.09 40.43 -22.11
C THR A 476 16.48 38.99 -21.75
N VAL A 477 15.52 38.21 -21.25
CA VAL A 477 15.73 36.81 -20.88
C VAL A 477 16.10 35.96 -22.11
N SER A 478 15.40 36.12 -23.24
CA SER A 478 15.68 35.40 -24.48
C SER A 478 17.10 35.66 -24.98
N ALA A 479 17.57 36.90 -24.96
CA ALA A 479 18.92 37.25 -25.36
C ALA A 479 19.99 36.55 -24.50
N ASN A 480 19.76 36.46 -23.19
CA ASN A 480 20.65 35.76 -22.27
C ASN A 480 20.63 34.23 -22.51
N LEU A 481 19.45 33.64 -22.75
CA LEU A 481 19.31 32.21 -23.02
C LEU A 481 20.00 31.79 -24.32
N VAL A 482 19.96 32.60 -25.37
CA VAL A 482 20.69 32.33 -26.61
C VAL A 482 22.19 32.21 -26.36
N GLN A 483 22.77 33.15 -25.59
CA GLN A 483 24.20 33.08 -25.24
C GLN A 483 24.54 31.85 -24.39
N LEU A 484 23.65 31.47 -23.47
CA LEU A 484 23.83 30.29 -22.63
C LEU A 484 23.80 28.99 -23.44
N ILE A 485 22.86 28.87 -24.38
CA ILE A 485 22.72 27.70 -25.26
C ILE A 485 23.94 27.55 -26.17
N GLU A 486 24.44 28.63 -26.78
CA GLU A 486 25.63 28.54 -27.63
C GLU A 486 26.87 28.10 -26.85
N ARG A 487 27.08 28.62 -25.62
CA ARG A 487 28.16 28.14 -24.74
C ARG A 487 28.02 26.66 -24.41
N GLN A 488 26.79 26.17 -24.20
CA GLN A 488 26.54 24.76 -23.93
C GLN A 488 26.81 23.88 -25.16
N LYS A 489 26.46 24.33 -26.37
CA LYS A 489 26.81 23.62 -27.62
C LYS A 489 28.33 23.50 -27.82
N GLU A 490 29.06 24.60 -27.60
CA GLU A 490 30.54 24.59 -27.69
C GLU A 490 31.17 23.63 -26.68
N ARG A 491 30.57 23.53 -25.48
CA ARG A 491 31.02 22.60 -24.44
C ARG A 491 30.78 21.15 -24.85
N GLU A 492 29.56 20.81 -25.28
CA GLU A 492 29.21 19.45 -25.74
C GLU A 492 30.12 19.01 -26.89
N GLN A 493 30.34 19.87 -27.89
CA GLN A 493 31.24 19.57 -29.01
C GLN A 493 32.69 19.30 -28.57
N ARG A 494 33.17 20.01 -27.55
CA ARG A 494 34.51 19.79 -27.00
C ARG A 494 34.61 18.46 -26.26
N GLU A 495 33.62 18.14 -25.44
CA GLU A 495 33.55 16.88 -24.69
C GLU A 495 33.46 15.68 -25.65
N ASP A 496 32.69 15.79 -26.73
CA ASP A 496 32.60 14.78 -27.79
C ASP A 496 33.96 14.56 -28.48
N MET A 497 34.63 15.65 -28.90
CA MET A 497 35.98 15.56 -29.50
C MET A 497 37.02 14.94 -28.56
N GLU A 498 36.97 15.25 -27.26
CA GLU A 498 37.88 14.69 -26.25
C GLU A 498 37.61 13.20 -25.98
N GLN A 499 36.36 12.75 -26.07
CA GLN A 499 36.02 11.34 -25.97
C GLN A 499 36.48 10.56 -27.20
N GLU A 500 36.25 11.07 -28.41
CA GLU A 500 36.69 10.43 -29.67
C GLU A 500 38.21 10.23 -29.70
N GLN A 501 38.99 11.19 -29.21
CA GLN A 501 40.46 11.10 -29.13
C GLN A 501 40.99 10.10 -28.09
N ARG A 502 40.15 9.59 -27.17
CA ARG A 502 40.54 8.57 -26.17
C ARG A 502 40.30 7.13 -26.64
N PHE A 503 39.53 6.96 -27.71
CA PHE A 503 39.22 5.64 -28.27
C PHE A 503 40.04 5.30 -29.53
N GLU A 504 40.81 6.27 -30.06
CA GLU A 504 41.94 6.05 -30.99
C GLU A 504 43.24 5.74 -30.22
#